data_AF-A0A368EYI4-F1
#
_entry.id   AF-A0A368EYI4-F1
#
_cell.length_a   1.000
_cell.length_b   1.000
_cell.length_c   1.000
_cell.angle_alpha   90.00
_cell.angle_beta   90.00
_cell.angle_gamma   90.00
#
_symmetry.space_group_name_H-M   'P 1'
#
loop_
_entity.id
_entity.type
_entity.pdbx_description
1 polymer ?
#
loop_
_entity_poly.entity_id
_entity_poly.type
_entity_poly.pdbx_seq_one_letter_code
_entity_poly.pdbx_strand_id
1 'polypeptide(L)'
;MPERRITVPKQRRCDEIIGNDGTCHFRSLELDNACSGLPGDREVTACCCDSSNSCNIANYADVITPPTPPPFNEFPISCWNGVYVNGAAITNAGYQSCSGDCASVTLQTTIAGNQHNATLYVCDPTSVCQALST
;
A
#
# COMPACT_ATOMS: atom_id res chain seq x y z
N MET A 1 -15.47 -3.17 -16.96
CA MET A 1 -15.59 -2.63 -15.59
C MET A 1 -14.17 -2.35 -15.12
N PRO A 2 -13.83 -1.17 -14.58
CA PRO A 2 -12.45 -0.89 -14.18
C PRO A 2 -12.10 -1.77 -12.96
N GLU A 3 -11.05 -2.58 -13.10
CA GLU A 3 -10.49 -3.38 -12.00
C GLU A 3 -10.01 -2.44 -10.89
N ARG A 4 -10.46 -2.68 -9.65
CA ARG A 4 -10.06 -1.90 -8.48
C ARG A 4 -8.80 -2.52 -7.90
N ARG A 5 -7.66 -1.88 -8.16
CA ARG A 5 -6.32 -2.39 -7.84
C ARG A 5 -5.62 -1.48 -6.85
N ILE A 6 -5.15 -2.04 -5.73
CA ILE A 6 -4.29 -1.37 -4.76
C ILE A 6 -2.86 -1.82 -5.07
N THR A 7 -1.97 -0.90 -5.46
CA THR A 7 -0.58 -1.23 -5.77
C THR A 7 0.35 -0.48 -4.83
N VAL A 8 1.14 -1.21 -4.05
CA VAL A 8 2.08 -0.62 -3.08
C VAL A 8 3.51 -0.84 -3.58
N PRO A 9 4.32 0.23 -3.78
CA PRO A 9 5.72 0.09 -4.09
C PRO A 9 6.48 -0.41 -2.85
N LYS A 10 7.39 -1.35 -3.04
CA LYS A 10 8.27 -1.82 -1.98
C LYS A 10 9.25 -0.70 -1.58
N GLN A 11 9.10 -0.16 -0.38
CA GLN A 11 10.09 0.78 0.16
C GLN A 11 11.41 0.00 0.41
N ARG A 12 12.55 0.52 -0.06
CA ARG A 12 13.89 -0.12 0.01
C ARG A 12 14.47 -0.36 1.42
N ARG A 13 13.65 -0.40 2.47
CA ARG A 13 14.02 -0.82 3.82
C ARG A 13 13.18 -2.04 4.18
N CYS A 14 13.82 -3.21 4.11
CA CYS A 14 13.20 -4.48 4.45
C CYS A 14 13.11 -4.62 5.97
N ASP A 15 11.97 -4.26 6.53
CA ASP A 15 11.58 -4.63 7.90
C ASP A 15 10.86 -6.00 7.95
N GLU A 16 10.84 -6.78 6.86
CA GLU A 16 10.31 -8.14 6.83
C GLU A 16 11.15 -9.11 5.98
N ILE A 17 11.21 -10.37 6.45
CA ILE A 17 12.17 -11.45 6.14
C ILE A 17 12.60 -11.53 4.66
N ILE A 18 13.92 -11.60 4.45
CA ILE A 18 14.54 -11.98 3.17
C ILE A 18 14.04 -13.40 2.81
N GLY A 19 13.27 -13.55 1.73
CA GLY A 19 12.94 -14.87 1.19
C GLY A 19 14.21 -15.66 0.89
N ASN A 20 14.14 -17.00 0.78
CA ASN A 20 15.32 -17.83 0.47
C ASN A 20 16.00 -17.47 -0.87
N ASP A 21 15.33 -16.66 -1.69
CA ASP A 21 15.75 -16.08 -2.97
C ASP A 21 16.38 -14.68 -2.86
N GLY A 22 16.43 -14.09 -1.66
CA GLY A 22 16.96 -12.74 -1.47
C GLY A 22 15.96 -11.61 -1.70
N THR A 23 14.70 -11.91 -2.05
CA THR A 23 13.66 -10.89 -2.28
C THR A 23 12.85 -10.66 -0.99
N CYS A 24 12.60 -9.40 -0.65
CA CYS A 24 11.70 -9.06 0.47
C CYS A 24 10.24 -9.15 -0.01
N HIS A 25 9.49 -10.09 0.57
CA HIS A 25 8.08 -10.36 0.25
C HIS A 25 7.18 -9.47 1.10
N PHE A 26 6.02 -9.06 0.57
CA PHE A 26 4.94 -8.56 1.43
C PHE A 26 4.38 -9.78 2.19
N ARG A 27 4.93 -10.07 3.38
CA ARG A 27 4.73 -11.35 4.11
C ARG A 27 3.27 -11.69 4.41
N SER A 28 2.43 -10.68 4.33
CA SER A 28 1.00 -10.76 4.57
C SER A 28 0.18 -11.33 3.41
N LEU A 29 0.66 -11.18 2.17
CA LEU A 29 -0.04 -11.63 0.95
C LEU A 29 0.83 -12.52 0.05
N GLU A 30 2.11 -12.71 0.40
CA GLU A 30 3.10 -13.47 -0.39
C GLU A 30 3.20 -13.00 -1.85
N LEU A 31 3.09 -11.68 -2.06
CA LEU A 31 3.17 -11.05 -3.38
C LEU A 31 4.59 -10.55 -3.68
N ASP A 32 5.16 -11.00 -4.80
CA ASP A 32 6.40 -10.51 -5.39
C ASP A 32 6.21 -10.28 -6.89
N ASN A 33 6.35 -9.03 -7.34
CA ASN A 33 6.09 -8.59 -8.71
C ASN A 33 4.79 -9.17 -9.31
N ALA A 34 3.79 -9.32 -8.45
CA ALA A 34 2.56 -10.05 -8.72
C ALA A 34 1.35 -9.34 -8.11
N CYS A 35 0.17 -9.78 -8.55
CA CYS A 35 -1.12 -9.31 -8.06
C CYS A 35 -1.96 -10.50 -7.62
N SER A 36 -2.70 -10.35 -6.53
CA SER A 36 -3.69 -11.34 -6.08
C SER A 36 -4.89 -10.65 -5.45
N GLY A 37 -6.01 -11.36 -5.40
CA GLY A 37 -7.16 -10.96 -4.57
C GLY A 37 -6.79 -10.96 -3.09
N LEU A 38 -7.44 -10.09 -2.32
CA LEU A 38 -7.25 -10.06 -0.87
C LEU A 38 -7.82 -11.34 -0.20
N PRO A 39 -7.19 -11.88 0.85
CA PRO A 39 -7.76 -12.93 1.66
C PRO A 39 -9.11 -12.48 2.25
N GLY A 40 -10.18 -13.22 1.95
CA GLY A 40 -11.54 -12.87 2.38
C GLY A 40 -12.29 -11.89 1.46
N ASP A 41 -11.64 -11.37 0.42
CA ASP A 41 -12.25 -10.49 -0.60
C ASP A 41 -11.54 -10.69 -1.95
N ARG A 42 -12.12 -11.52 -2.82
CA ARG A 42 -11.50 -11.89 -4.10
C ARG A 42 -11.67 -10.78 -5.15
N GLU A 43 -12.43 -9.77 -4.83
CA GLU A 43 -12.87 -8.72 -5.73
C GLU A 43 -11.99 -7.46 -5.62
N VAL A 44 -11.31 -7.27 -4.48
CA VAL A 44 -10.22 -6.31 -4.33
C VAL A 44 -8.89 -6.96 -4.70
N THR A 45 -8.20 -6.40 -5.68
CA THR A 45 -6.86 -6.88 -6.10
C THR A 45 -5.76 -6.04 -5.46
N ALA A 46 -4.82 -6.69 -4.78
CA ALA A 46 -3.58 -6.07 -4.32
C ALA A 46 -2.41 -6.48 -5.22
N CYS A 47 -1.46 -5.57 -5.41
CA CYS A 47 -0.25 -5.80 -6.19
C CYS A 47 0.98 -5.30 -5.44
N CYS A 48 2.07 -6.05 -5.52
CA CYS A 48 3.38 -5.67 -5.02
C CYS A 48 4.42 -5.78 -6.14
N CYS A 49 5.40 -4.88 -6.15
CA CYS A 49 6.47 -4.90 -7.13
C CYS A 49 7.74 -4.24 -6.58
N ASP A 50 8.87 -4.64 -7.14
CA ASP A 50 10.19 -4.04 -6.92
C ASP A 50 11.13 -4.09 -8.13
N SER A 51 10.63 -4.61 -9.27
CA SER A 51 11.38 -4.76 -10.52
C SER A 51 11.92 -3.45 -11.11
N SER A 52 11.36 -2.31 -10.72
CA SER A 52 11.85 -0.98 -11.13
C SER A 52 11.50 0.10 -10.11
N ASN A 53 12.17 1.26 -10.22
CA ASN A 53 11.70 2.46 -9.52
C ASN A 53 10.28 2.77 -9.98
N SER A 54 9.40 3.11 -9.03
CA SER A 54 8.00 3.45 -9.29
C SER A 54 7.24 2.35 -10.08
N CYS A 55 7.59 1.08 -9.90
CA CYS A 55 6.91 -0.04 -10.55
C CYS A 55 5.39 -0.07 -10.26
N ASN A 56 4.96 0.53 -9.15
CA ASN A 56 3.56 0.60 -8.73
C ASN A 56 2.68 1.45 -9.65
N ILE A 57 3.30 2.26 -10.51
CA ILE A 57 2.63 3.11 -11.51
C ILE A 57 2.95 2.68 -12.95
N ALA A 58 3.61 1.54 -13.18
CA ALA A 58 4.10 1.14 -14.50
C ALA A 58 2.99 1.05 -15.58
N ASN A 59 1.73 0.82 -15.17
CA ASN A 59 0.57 0.77 -16.06
C ASN A 59 -0.23 2.09 -16.13
N TYR A 60 0.23 3.15 -15.47
CA TYR A 60 -0.41 4.46 -15.47
C TYR A 60 0.38 5.41 -16.39
N ALA A 61 -0.10 5.53 -17.64
CA ALA A 61 0.56 6.31 -18.69
C ALA A 61 0.65 7.82 -18.40
N ASP A 62 -0.17 8.35 -17.48
CA ASP A 62 -0.26 9.78 -17.16
C ASP A 62 0.64 10.24 -16.01
N VAL A 63 1.48 9.36 -15.44
CA VAL A 63 2.37 9.78 -14.35
C VAL A 63 3.63 10.40 -14.91
N ILE A 64 3.61 11.74 -14.97
CA ILE A 64 4.77 12.59 -15.24
C ILE A 64 5.88 12.21 -14.25
N THR A 65 7.12 12.09 -14.75
CA THR A 65 8.35 11.81 -13.99
C THR A 65 8.25 12.33 -12.55
N PRO A 66 8.35 11.47 -11.52
CA PRO A 66 8.16 11.92 -10.15
C PRO A 66 9.14 13.07 -9.87
N PRO A 67 8.67 14.26 -9.46
CA PRO A 67 9.57 15.31 -9.05
C PRO A 67 10.46 14.78 -7.93
N THR A 68 11.72 15.23 -7.89
CA THR A 68 12.65 14.89 -6.81
C THR A 68 11.91 15.07 -5.48
N PRO A 69 11.85 14.03 -4.61
CA PRO A 69 11.19 14.16 -3.33
C PRO A 69 11.75 15.39 -2.61
N PRO A 70 10.91 16.28 -2.06
CA PRO A 70 11.42 17.37 -1.25
C PRO A 70 12.30 16.80 -0.13
N PRO A 71 13.41 17.47 0.23
CA PRO A 71 14.29 16.97 1.28
C PRO A 71 13.48 16.78 2.57
N PHE A 72 13.46 15.55 3.09
CA PHE A 72 12.74 15.23 4.31
C PHE A 72 13.46 15.87 5.51
N ASN A 73 12.89 16.93 6.06
CA ASN A 73 13.34 17.57 7.30
C ASN A 73 12.41 17.24 8.49
N GLU A 74 11.59 16.20 8.38
CA GLU A 74 10.65 15.78 9.40
C GLU A 74 11.23 14.64 10.26
N PHE A 75 11.02 14.73 11.57
CA PHE A 75 11.42 13.68 12.52
C PHE A 75 10.55 12.43 12.30
N PRO A 76 11.15 11.21 12.39
CA PRO A 76 10.37 10.00 12.20
C PRO A 76 9.29 9.86 13.28
N ILE A 77 8.05 9.63 12.86
CA ILE A 77 6.91 9.32 13.72
C ILE A 77 6.59 7.82 13.68
N SER A 78 5.64 7.37 14.50
CA SER A 78 5.14 5.99 14.49
C SER A 78 3.71 5.96 13.93
N CYS A 79 3.50 5.21 12.85
CA CYS A 79 2.18 5.07 12.23
C CYS A 79 1.68 3.63 12.31
N TRP A 80 0.38 3.47 12.55
CA TRP A 80 -0.29 2.18 12.35
C TRP A 80 -0.28 1.84 10.86
N ASN A 81 0.14 0.64 10.52
CA ASN A 81 0.21 0.15 9.15
C ASN A 81 -0.57 -1.16 9.02
N GLY A 82 -1.25 -1.34 7.90
CA GLY A 82 -1.89 -2.59 7.56
C GLY A 82 -3.12 -2.45 6.65
N VAL A 83 -3.50 -3.54 6.01
CA VAL A 83 -4.73 -3.65 5.23
C VAL A 83 -5.76 -4.45 6.03
N TYR A 84 -6.96 -3.91 6.07
CA TYR A 84 -8.12 -4.47 6.74
C TYR A 84 -9.22 -4.70 5.72
N VAL A 85 -9.90 -5.83 5.84
CA VAL A 85 -11.12 -6.16 5.09
C VAL A 85 -12.20 -6.47 6.10
N ASN A 86 -13.31 -5.74 6.02
CA ASN A 86 -14.47 -5.87 6.92
C ASN A 86 -14.08 -5.79 8.40
N GLY A 87 -13.10 -4.95 8.72
CA GLY A 87 -12.60 -4.74 10.09
C GLY A 87 -11.57 -5.78 10.57
N ALA A 88 -11.28 -6.83 9.78
CA ALA A 88 -10.24 -7.81 10.08
C ALA A 88 -8.94 -7.45 9.37
N ALA A 89 -7.81 -7.46 10.10
CA ALA A 89 -6.50 -7.30 9.48
C ALA A 89 -6.19 -8.54 8.63
N ILE A 90 -5.95 -8.31 7.34
CA ILE A 90 -5.50 -9.34 6.40
C ILE A 90 -3.99 -9.30 6.19
N THR A 91 -3.34 -8.28 6.77
CA THR A 91 -1.90 -8.15 6.84
C THR A 91 -1.41 -8.17 8.27
N ASN A 92 -0.10 -8.31 8.42
CA ASN A 92 0.62 -8.17 9.68
C ASN A 92 0.58 -6.69 10.10
N ALA A 93 -0.55 -6.28 10.69
CA ALA A 93 -0.79 -4.91 11.08
C ALA A 93 0.02 -4.55 12.34
N GLY A 94 0.59 -3.35 12.37
CA GLY A 94 1.41 -2.91 13.47
C GLY A 94 1.97 -1.50 13.29
N TYR A 95 2.69 -1.04 14.30
CA TYR A 95 3.36 0.26 14.25
C TYR A 95 4.67 0.18 13.45
N GLN A 96 4.91 1.16 12.60
CA GLN A 96 6.16 1.34 11.85
C GLN A 96 6.68 2.77 11.94
N SER A 97 7.99 2.94 11.81
CA SER A 97 8.60 4.28 11.67
C SER A 97 8.24 4.90 10.33
N CYS A 98 7.88 6.19 10.35
CA CYS A 98 7.37 6.93 9.20
C CYS A 98 8.04 8.31 9.10
N SER A 99 8.43 8.71 7.90
CA SER A 99 8.90 10.07 7.58
C SER A 99 7.85 10.77 6.72
N GLY A 100 6.83 11.31 7.39
CA GLY A 100 5.63 11.89 6.81
C GLY A 100 4.49 11.84 7.83
N ASP A 101 3.25 11.68 7.36
CA ASP A 101 2.04 11.60 8.18
C ASP A 101 1.39 10.22 8.11
N CYS A 102 0.61 9.87 9.13
CA CYS A 102 -0.20 8.65 9.12
C CYS A 102 -1.48 8.88 8.33
N ALA A 103 -1.70 8.09 7.28
CA ALA A 103 -2.90 8.16 6.45
C ALA A 103 -3.75 6.90 6.57
N SER A 104 -5.05 7.06 6.35
CA SER A 104 -5.98 5.94 6.19
C SER A 104 -6.90 6.16 5.01
N VAL A 105 -7.03 5.16 4.14
CA VAL A 105 -7.94 5.17 3.00
C VAL A 105 -8.93 4.03 3.17
N THR A 106 -10.22 4.34 3.13
CA THR A 106 -11.29 3.35 3.23
C THR A 106 -12.08 3.29 1.93
N LEU A 107 -12.08 2.12 1.31
CA LEU A 107 -12.87 1.81 0.13
C LEU A 107 -14.08 0.97 0.54
N GLN A 108 -15.26 1.58 0.47
CA GLN A 108 -16.53 0.85 0.56
C GLN A 108 -16.98 0.46 -0.85
N THR A 109 -17.25 -0.82 -1.05
CA THR A 109 -17.80 -1.33 -2.30
C THR A 109 -18.94 -2.29 -2.03
N THR A 110 -19.82 -2.48 -2.99
CA THR A 110 -20.95 -3.42 -2.88
C THR A 110 -20.88 -4.34 -4.08
N ILE A 111 -20.65 -5.63 -3.83
CA ILE A 111 -20.44 -6.63 -4.88
C ILE A 111 -21.31 -7.83 -4.58
N ALA A 112 -22.04 -8.28 -5.61
CA ALA A 112 -23.08 -9.32 -5.49
C ALA A 112 -24.12 -9.06 -4.37
N GLY A 113 -24.36 -7.78 -4.05
CA GLY A 113 -25.29 -7.36 -2.99
C GLY A 113 -24.69 -7.34 -1.58
N ASN A 114 -23.45 -7.79 -1.39
CA ASN A 114 -22.73 -7.72 -0.12
C ASN A 114 -21.85 -6.47 -0.07
N GLN A 115 -21.82 -5.77 1.07
CA GLN A 115 -20.93 -4.64 1.27
C GLN A 115 -19.57 -5.14 1.75
N HIS A 116 -18.53 -4.69 1.07
CA HIS A 116 -17.14 -4.94 1.40
C HIS A 116 -16.49 -3.61 1.79
N ASN A 117 -15.76 -3.63 2.90
CA ASN A 117 -15.05 -2.47 3.40
C ASN A 117 -13.56 -2.77 3.50
N ALA A 118 -12.76 -2.23 2.58
CA ALA A 118 -11.31 -2.36 2.62
C ALA A 118 -10.69 -1.07 3.17
N THR A 119 -9.97 -1.15 4.29
CA THR A 119 -9.25 -0.02 4.88
C THR A 119 -7.76 -0.25 4.83
N LEU A 120 -7.02 0.71 4.30
CA LEU A 120 -5.57 0.72 4.23
C LEU A 120 -5.06 1.79 5.19
N TYR A 121 -4.17 1.43 6.11
CA TYR A 121 -3.42 2.34 6.98
C TYR A 121 -1.96 2.37 6.53
N VAL A 122 -1.38 3.55 6.28
CA VAL A 122 -0.02 3.68 5.74
C VAL A 122 0.72 4.92 6.27
N CYS A 123 2.03 4.94 6.05
CA CYS A 123 2.84 6.15 6.13
C CYS A 123 2.85 6.84 4.76
N ASP A 124 2.28 8.03 4.65
CA ASP A 124 2.25 8.82 3.42
C ASP A 124 3.05 10.11 3.57
N PRO A 125 3.63 10.67 2.48
CA PRO A 125 4.25 11.97 2.54
C PRO A 125 3.25 13.04 3.02
N THR A 126 3.69 13.95 3.88
CA THR A 126 2.90 15.07 4.42
C THR A 126 2.16 15.86 3.33
N SER A 127 2.79 16.05 2.17
CA SER A 127 2.15 16.71 1.00
C SER A 127 0.92 15.99 0.47
N VAL A 128 0.87 14.65 0.54
CA VAL A 128 -0.31 13.85 0.16
C VAL A 128 -1.42 14.08 1.18
N CYS A 129 -1.11 14.01 2.48
CA CYS A 129 -2.08 14.23 3.55
C CYS A 129 -2.65 15.66 3.54
N GLN A 130 -1.81 16.67 3.30
CA GLN A 130 -2.24 18.07 3.14
C GLN A 130 -3.17 18.26 1.94
N ALA A 131 -2.96 17.54 0.84
CA ALA A 131 -3.85 17.60 -0.32
C ALA A 131 -5.23 16.98 -0.05
N LEU A 132 -5.36 16.12 0.96
CA LEU A 132 -6.62 15.46 1.35
C LEU A 132 -7.45 16.26 2.35
N SER A 133 -6.91 17.33 2.96
CA SER A 133 -7.61 18.14 3.96
C SER A 133 -8.46 19.29 3.37
N THR A 134 -8.90 19.17 2.11
CA THR A 134 -9.71 20.18 1.41
C THR A 134 -11.14 20.23 1.89
#